data_AF-A0AAD7YLH3-F1
#
_entry.id   AF-A0AAD7YLH3-F1
#
_cell.length_a   1.000
_cell.length_b   1.000
_cell.length_c   1.000
_cell.angle_alpha   90.00
_cell.angle_beta   90.00
_cell.angle_gamma   90.00
#
_symmetry.space_group_name_H-M   'P 1'
#
loop_
_entity.id
_entity.type
_entity.pdbx_description
1 polymer ?
#
loop_
_entity_poly.entity_id
_entity_poly.type
_entity_poly.pdbx_seq_one_letter_code
_entity_poly.pdbx_strand_id
1 'polypeptide(L)'
;MAEERDFNDILDDIVLSEEREHKESYDQGFKVGVEAGNPEGYHLGYHRGAELGKELGYYRGIVTHHINFNKESDTKYSDKILTQLTKEFPSEGTESSANSMIIKVRHHIQSITRYLTYLLPIANCHMVEFLTENHWDRLLPSSLREYLDGLELNEALEQFWNAAEGQETKDKSELASWVRTARSHCMSVNNEYCLSAEQLQDRIKSWGGKILPEIRVKEFMTSKKSYEVQTMSRLVASLHSACGATHCVEAGGGRGHLPVALCLAYGVRSLTVDCDAAQVHKAPGRIQIIQKQWHAIAKRIKDGTEERMSESINKNLHRFAAAFITERTDLTSIVREKFPEFSGEDVKLLLTGLHTCGNLGPDSLRIFCSQPSTAAVFNVPCCYHLLSETVDVNLFDVFQREFGSGETSQGFPMSEGLRGYNLGRNARMLAAQSIDRVVSQRQLPSTSLLYRALLQAIIQEQLPNHKISEGKLKRITPKCQTFQQYFKMADDILKLELYDSLPASYFTDIHKTMDCQWKKLVLFYLLSWLKLLEHEEDAICGEAHTKQAPKI
;
A
#
# COMPACT_ATOMS: atom_id res chain seq x y z
N MET A 1 -6.48 -40.61 0.31
CA MET A 1 -6.20 -40.21 1.70
C MET A 1 -6.15 -38.70 1.68
N ALA A 2 -7.12 -38.03 2.29
CA ALA A 2 -7.11 -36.58 2.40
C ALA A 2 -5.99 -36.18 3.37
N GLU A 3 -5.09 -35.30 2.95
CA GLU A 3 -4.03 -34.75 3.81
C GLU A 3 -4.67 -34.06 5.04
N GLU A 4 -4.12 -34.35 6.21
CA GLU A 4 -4.49 -33.68 7.46
C GLU A 4 -4.20 -32.18 7.34
N ARG A 5 -5.25 -31.36 7.30
CA ARG A 5 -5.13 -29.89 7.37
C ARG A 5 -4.74 -29.47 8.80
N ASP A 6 -3.84 -28.51 8.89
CA ASP A 6 -3.28 -27.97 10.13
C ASP A 6 -4.35 -27.15 10.89
N PHE A 7 -4.26 -27.15 12.23
CA PHE A 7 -5.15 -26.42 13.14
C PHE A 7 -5.15 -24.91 12.87
N ASN A 8 -4.00 -24.36 12.52
CA ASN A 8 -3.84 -22.96 12.16
C ASN A 8 -4.58 -22.62 10.84
N ASP A 9 -4.68 -23.55 9.89
CA ASP A 9 -5.41 -23.34 8.62
C ASP A 9 -6.91 -23.12 8.83
N ILE A 10 -7.47 -23.75 9.86
CA ILE A 10 -8.90 -23.75 10.16
C ILE A 10 -9.31 -22.46 10.89
N LEU A 11 -8.51 -21.97 11.84
CA LEU A 11 -8.73 -20.68 12.49
C LEU A 11 -8.62 -19.51 11.50
N ASP A 12 -7.85 -19.70 10.43
CA ASP A 12 -7.66 -18.71 9.39
C ASP A 12 -8.78 -18.69 8.35
N ASP A 13 -9.32 -19.84 7.95
CA ASP A 13 -10.53 -19.94 7.11
C ASP A 13 -11.72 -19.14 7.74
N ILE A 14 -11.77 -19.13 9.06
CA ILE A 14 -12.77 -18.46 9.89
C ILE A 14 -12.58 -16.94 9.92
N VAL A 15 -11.35 -16.46 10.01
CA VAL A 15 -11.03 -15.03 10.09
C VAL A 15 -11.09 -14.38 8.70
N LEU A 16 -10.69 -15.12 7.65
CA LEU A 16 -10.42 -14.60 6.30
C LEU A 16 -11.47 -14.99 5.23
N SER A 17 -12.60 -15.55 5.62
CA SER A 17 -13.75 -15.85 4.75
C SER A 17 -14.17 -14.78 3.70
N GLU A 18 -13.83 -13.51 3.90
CA GLU A 18 -14.08 -12.41 2.93
C GLU A 18 -12.96 -12.31 1.87
N GLU A 19 -11.74 -12.70 2.23
CA GLU A 19 -10.59 -12.82 1.33
C GLU A 19 -10.69 -14.07 0.43
N ARG A 20 -11.36 -15.12 0.90
CA ARG A 20 -11.60 -16.35 0.12
C ARG A 20 -12.58 -16.14 -1.04
N GLU A 21 -13.69 -15.42 -0.82
CA GLU A 21 -14.62 -15.03 -1.89
C GLU A 21 -13.93 -14.11 -2.94
N HIS A 22 -13.02 -13.25 -2.48
CA HIS A 22 -12.17 -12.44 -3.35
C HIS A 22 -11.17 -13.29 -4.17
N LYS A 23 -10.58 -14.33 -3.57
CA LYS A 23 -9.68 -15.28 -4.23
C LYS A 23 -10.41 -16.11 -5.28
N GLU A 24 -11.58 -16.65 -4.97
CA GLU A 24 -12.40 -17.41 -5.94
C GLU A 24 -12.79 -16.55 -7.15
N SER A 25 -13.16 -15.29 -6.91
CA SER A 25 -13.47 -14.33 -7.98
C SER A 25 -12.23 -13.97 -8.82
N TYR A 26 -11.06 -13.85 -8.17
CA TYR A 26 -9.77 -13.59 -8.83
C TYR A 26 -9.35 -14.77 -9.71
N ASP A 27 -9.38 -16.00 -9.19
CA ASP A 27 -8.95 -17.21 -9.90
C ASP A 27 -9.82 -17.46 -11.14
N GLN A 28 -11.13 -17.21 -11.03
CA GLN A 28 -12.05 -17.34 -12.16
C GLN A 28 -11.83 -16.28 -13.24
N GLY A 29 -11.56 -15.03 -12.86
CA GLY A 29 -11.21 -13.96 -13.81
C GLY A 29 -9.86 -14.19 -14.49
N PHE A 30 -8.88 -14.68 -13.73
CA PHE A 30 -7.52 -14.96 -14.21
C PHE A 30 -7.50 -16.07 -15.25
N LYS A 31 -8.20 -17.19 -15.00
CA LYS A 31 -8.28 -18.32 -15.93
C LYS A 31 -8.81 -17.91 -17.31
N VAL A 32 -9.87 -17.10 -17.34
CA VAL A 32 -10.45 -16.57 -18.59
C VAL A 32 -9.47 -15.65 -19.32
N GLY A 33 -8.65 -14.89 -18.61
CA GLY A 33 -7.67 -13.97 -19.20
C GLY A 33 -6.43 -14.66 -19.78
N VAL A 34 -5.93 -15.72 -19.13
CA VAL A 34 -4.74 -16.47 -19.57
C VAL A 34 -5.03 -17.29 -20.83
N GLU A 35 -6.20 -17.94 -20.89
CA GLU A 35 -6.61 -18.76 -22.04
C GLU A 35 -6.75 -17.93 -23.33
N ALA A 36 -6.83 -16.60 -23.24
CA ALA A 36 -7.07 -15.71 -24.37
C ALA A 36 -5.81 -15.13 -25.06
N GLY A 37 -4.57 -15.29 -24.55
CA GLY A 37 -3.49 -14.41 -25.06
C GLY A 37 -2.00 -14.81 -25.04
N ASN A 38 -1.56 -15.97 -24.54
CA ASN A 38 -0.17 -16.02 -24.03
C ASN A 38 0.96 -16.72 -24.84
N PRO A 39 0.78 -17.68 -25.77
CA PRO A 39 1.96 -18.41 -26.25
C PRO A 39 2.84 -17.65 -27.27
N GLU A 40 2.23 -16.98 -28.25
CA GLU A 40 2.96 -16.48 -29.43
C GLU A 40 3.63 -15.11 -29.21
N GLY A 41 3.05 -14.26 -28.36
CA GLY A 41 3.60 -12.92 -28.07
C GLY A 41 4.89 -12.96 -27.25
N TYR A 42 5.00 -13.92 -26.32
CA TYR A 42 6.16 -14.07 -25.44
C TYR A 42 7.42 -14.50 -26.20
N HIS A 43 7.30 -15.49 -27.08
CA HIS A 43 8.43 -15.97 -27.88
C HIS A 43 8.94 -14.91 -28.86
N LEU A 44 8.05 -14.19 -29.52
CA LEU A 44 8.46 -13.17 -30.49
C LEU A 44 9.12 -11.95 -29.82
N GLY A 45 8.57 -11.48 -28.70
CA GLY A 45 9.09 -10.33 -27.98
C GLY A 45 10.46 -10.58 -27.33
N TYR A 46 10.64 -11.75 -26.71
CA TYR A 46 11.90 -12.11 -26.05
C TYR A 46 13.06 -12.21 -27.05
N HIS A 47 12.86 -12.91 -28.18
CA HIS A 47 13.89 -13.05 -29.19
C HIS A 47 14.26 -11.71 -29.84
N ARG A 48 13.28 -10.85 -30.12
CA ARG A 48 13.56 -9.55 -30.74
C ARG A 48 14.25 -8.57 -29.79
N GLY A 49 13.89 -8.60 -28.51
CA GLY A 49 14.57 -7.81 -27.47
C GLY A 49 16.03 -8.21 -27.28
N ALA A 50 16.33 -9.52 -27.31
CA ALA A 50 17.70 -10.02 -27.18
C ALA A 50 18.58 -9.62 -28.38
N GLU A 51 18.06 -9.66 -29.61
CA GLU A 51 18.76 -9.21 -30.81
C GLU A 51 19.12 -7.72 -30.75
N LEU A 52 18.15 -6.86 -30.39
CA LEU A 52 18.35 -5.42 -30.27
C LEU A 52 19.34 -5.07 -29.14
N GLY A 53 19.26 -5.77 -28.00
CA GLY A 53 20.18 -5.58 -26.89
C GLY A 53 21.64 -5.89 -27.27
N LYS A 54 21.86 -6.96 -28.04
CA LYS A 54 23.19 -7.32 -28.56
C LYS A 54 23.73 -6.25 -29.51
N GLU A 55 22.89 -5.73 -30.40
CA GLU A 55 23.28 -4.72 -31.38
C GLU A 55 23.66 -3.39 -30.72
N LEU A 56 22.86 -2.93 -29.75
CA LEU A 56 23.16 -1.74 -28.94
C LEU A 56 24.46 -1.89 -28.14
N GLY A 57 24.70 -3.07 -27.54
CA GLY A 57 25.94 -3.37 -26.83
C GLY A 57 27.18 -3.29 -27.73
N TYR A 58 27.08 -3.80 -28.97
CA TYR A 58 28.15 -3.72 -29.97
C TYR A 58 28.51 -2.27 -30.33
N TYR A 59 27.51 -1.45 -30.68
CA TYR A 59 27.77 -0.04 -31.03
C TYR A 59 28.30 0.76 -29.84
N ARG A 60 27.79 0.51 -28.63
CA ARG A 60 28.31 1.14 -27.41
C ARG A 60 29.78 0.79 -27.17
N GLY A 61 30.18 -0.47 -27.42
CA GLY A 61 31.57 -0.91 -27.34
C GLY A 61 32.49 -0.17 -28.31
N ILE A 62 32.06 -0.02 -29.56
CA ILE A 62 32.80 0.73 -30.60
C ILE A 62 32.95 2.20 -30.21
N VAL A 63 31.85 2.86 -29.82
CA VAL A 63 31.88 4.28 -29.45
C VAL A 63 32.78 4.50 -28.25
N THR A 64 32.69 3.64 -27.22
CA THR A 64 33.55 3.72 -26.04
C THR A 64 35.02 3.53 -26.39
N HIS A 65 35.34 2.58 -27.27
CA HIS A 65 36.70 2.35 -27.75
C HIS A 65 37.26 3.57 -28.49
N HIS A 66 36.49 4.16 -29.43
CA HIS A 66 36.91 5.34 -30.15
C HIS A 66 37.07 6.58 -29.25
N ILE A 67 36.18 6.78 -28.27
CA ILE A 67 36.30 7.88 -27.29
C ILE A 67 37.58 7.72 -26.46
N ASN A 68 37.89 6.49 -26.02
CA ASN A 68 39.09 6.23 -25.22
C ASN A 68 40.38 6.33 -26.05
N PHE A 69 40.41 5.74 -27.25
CA PHE A 69 41.55 5.84 -28.17
C PHE A 69 41.85 7.29 -28.58
N ASN A 70 40.81 8.11 -28.75
CA ASN A 70 40.96 9.52 -29.07
C ASN A 70 41.65 10.34 -27.97
N LYS A 71 41.65 9.87 -26.71
CA LYS A 71 42.40 10.52 -25.62
C LYS A 71 43.92 10.35 -25.79
N GLU A 72 44.34 9.26 -26.42
CA GLU A 72 45.73 8.82 -26.54
C GLU A 72 46.32 9.02 -27.95
N SER A 73 45.50 9.40 -28.93
CA SER A 73 45.90 9.59 -30.34
C SER A 73 46.45 10.99 -30.64
N ASP A 74 47.49 11.07 -31.47
CA ASP A 74 48.08 12.32 -31.98
C ASP A 74 47.14 13.07 -32.95
N THR A 75 46.22 12.36 -33.59
CA THR A 75 45.13 12.94 -34.40
C THR A 75 43.81 12.81 -33.64
N LYS A 76 43.24 13.93 -33.20
CA LYS A 76 42.01 13.97 -32.40
C LYS A 76 40.77 14.24 -33.24
N TYR A 77 39.66 13.57 -32.92
CA TYR A 77 38.32 13.94 -33.37
C TYR A 77 37.97 15.35 -32.89
N SER A 78 37.14 16.06 -33.67
CA SER A 78 36.66 17.38 -33.29
C SER A 78 35.72 17.31 -32.08
N ASP A 79 35.74 18.37 -31.27
CA ASP A 79 34.90 18.47 -30.06
C ASP A 79 33.40 18.31 -30.36
N LYS A 80 32.96 18.74 -31.56
CA LYS A 80 31.58 18.59 -32.01
C LYS A 80 31.18 17.12 -32.18
N ILE A 81 32.08 16.29 -32.73
CA ILE A 81 31.86 14.86 -32.94
C ILE A 81 31.88 14.13 -31.59
N LEU A 82 32.83 14.46 -30.71
CA LEU A 82 32.90 13.86 -29.37
C LEU A 82 31.67 14.19 -28.53
N THR A 83 31.18 15.42 -28.62
CA THR A 83 29.96 15.85 -27.91
C THR A 83 28.74 15.07 -28.40
N GLN A 84 28.63 14.83 -29.71
CA GLN A 84 27.51 14.09 -30.26
C GLN A 84 27.56 12.60 -29.90
N LEU A 85 28.73 11.97 -30.00
CA LEU A 85 28.93 10.58 -29.60
C LEU A 85 28.68 10.35 -28.10
N THR A 86 29.12 11.28 -27.24
CA THR A 86 28.90 11.20 -25.78
C THR A 86 27.43 11.45 -25.41
N LYS A 87 26.71 12.27 -26.18
CA LYS A 87 25.28 12.52 -25.99
C LYS A 87 24.43 11.30 -26.38
N GLU A 88 24.79 10.61 -27.46
CA GLU A 88 24.07 9.44 -27.94
C GLU A 88 24.46 8.16 -27.15
N PHE A 89 25.69 8.09 -26.63
CA PHE A 89 26.19 6.96 -25.82
C PHE A 89 27.03 7.44 -24.61
N PRO A 90 26.39 7.91 -23.52
CA PRO A 90 27.10 8.43 -22.36
C PRO A 90 27.98 7.37 -21.67
N SER A 91 29.23 7.72 -21.36
CA SER A 91 30.16 6.87 -20.61
C SER A 91 29.73 6.73 -19.16
N GLU A 92 29.87 5.53 -18.58
CA GLU A 92 29.75 5.32 -17.13
C GLU A 92 30.82 6.16 -16.41
N GLY A 93 30.41 7.31 -15.87
CA GLY A 93 31.33 8.21 -15.14
C GLY A 93 30.95 9.68 -15.10
N THR A 94 30.04 10.17 -15.95
CA THR A 94 29.39 11.46 -15.70
C THR A 94 28.24 11.23 -14.72
N GLU A 95 28.50 11.33 -13.42
CA GLU A 95 27.46 11.28 -12.40
C GLU A 95 26.50 12.45 -12.61
N SER A 96 25.38 12.17 -13.29
CA SER A 96 24.25 13.08 -13.31
C SER A 96 23.67 13.17 -11.90
N SER A 97 23.05 14.31 -11.56
CA SER A 97 22.29 14.47 -10.31
C SER A 97 21.26 13.34 -10.09
N ALA A 98 20.70 12.78 -11.18
CA ALA A 98 19.83 11.61 -11.13
C ALA A 98 20.55 10.32 -10.67
N ASN A 99 21.80 10.11 -11.08
CA ASN A 99 22.61 8.99 -10.59
C ASN A 99 22.91 9.11 -9.09
N SER A 100 23.19 10.33 -8.61
CA SER A 100 23.37 10.59 -7.17
C SER A 100 22.12 10.27 -6.35
N MET A 101 20.94 10.67 -6.84
CA MET A 101 19.66 10.37 -6.18
C MET A 101 19.37 8.86 -6.10
N ILE A 102 19.55 8.13 -7.20
CA ILE A 102 19.36 6.67 -7.24
C ILE A 102 20.29 5.97 -6.25
N ILE A 103 21.55 6.43 -6.14
CA ILE A 103 22.52 5.89 -5.18
C ILE A 103 22.03 6.13 -3.73
N LYS A 104 21.55 7.35 -3.41
CA LYS A 104 20.98 7.66 -2.08
C LYS A 104 19.79 6.76 -1.74
N VAL A 105 18.85 6.60 -2.67
CA VAL A 105 17.68 5.71 -2.49
C VAL A 105 18.12 4.26 -2.27
N ARG A 106 19.07 3.76 -3.06
CA ARG A 106 19.62 2.40 -2.88
C ARG A 106 20.29 2.21 -1.52
N HIS A 107 21.10 3.16 -1.07
CA HIS A 107 21.70 3.10 0.26
C HIS A 107 20.65 3.10 1.37
N HIS A 108 19.60 3.91 1.24
CA HIS A 108 18.52 3.95 2.22
C HIS A 108 17.77 2.61 2.27
N ILE A 109 17.40 2.05 1.10
CA ILE A 109 16.80 0.71 0.99
C ILE A 109 17.70 -0.34 1.65
N GLN A 110 19.00 -0.37 1.34
CA GLN A 110 19.94 -1.32 1.95
C GLN A 110 20.04 -1.18 3.47
N SER A 111 20.03 0.06 3.98
CA SER A 111 20.03 0.33 5.43
C SER A 111 18.77 -0.23 6.10
N ILE A 112 17.60 0.05 5.54
CA ILE A 112 16.31 -0.47 6.03
C ILE A 112 16.28 -1.99 5.94
N THR A 113 16.68 -2.58 4.82
CA THR A 113 16.73 -4.04 4.64
C THR A 113 17.58 -4.70 5.72
N ARG A 114 18.79 -4.19 5.99
CA ARG A 114 19.66 -4.73 7.05
C ARG A 114 19.03 -4.65 8.44
N TYR A 115 18.36 -3.53 8.73
CA TYR A 115 17.65 -3.35 10.00
C TYR A 115 16.45 -4.29 10.12
N LEU A 116 15.64 -4.39 9.08
CA LEU A 116 14.44 -5.21 9.04
C LEU A 116 14.75 -6.70 9.08
N THR A 117 15.83 -7.19 8.45
CA THR A 117 16.14 -8.64 8.39
C THR A 117 16.08 -9.31 9.76
N TYR A 118 16.66 -8.70 10.79
CA TYR A 118 16.66 -9.25 12.16
C TYR A 118 15.30 -9.10 12.87
N LEU A 119 14.47 -8.19 12.37
CA LEU A 119 13.18 -7.85 12.93
C LEU A 119 12.01 -8.47 12.15
N LEU A 120 12.26 -9.17 11.05
CA LEU A 120 11.24 -9.86 10.26
C LEU A 120 10.42 -10.85 11.09
N PRO A 121 10.98 -11.62 12.04
CA PRO A 121 10.18 -12.48 12.92
C PRO A 121 9.15 -11.69 13.73
N ILE A 122 9.55 -10.56 14.34
CA ILE A 122 8.61 -9.67 15.04
C ILE A 122 7.61 -9.01 14.06
N ALA A 123 8.00 -8.72 12.82
CA ALA A 123 7.11 -8.08 11.83
C ALA A 123 6.10 -9.07 11.22
N ASN A 124 6.43 -10.36 11.22
CA ASN A 124 5.59 -11.39 10.62
C ASN A 124 4.84 -12.25 11.63
N CYS A 125 5.12 -12.13 12.92
CA CYS A 125 4.39 -12.87 13.93
C CYS A 125 2.91 -12.44 14.01
N HIS A 126 2.00 -13.38 14.27
CA HIS A 126 0.60 -13.06 14.44
C HIS A 126 0.30 -12.72 15.90
N MET A 127 -0.38 -11.60 16.16
CA MET A 127 -0.61 -11.13 17.54
C MET A 127 -1.50 -12.05 18.38
N VAL A 128 -2.29 -12.93 17.77
CA VAL A 128 -3.08 -13.94 18.50
C VAL A 128 -2.16 -15.03 19.06
N GLU A 129 -1.06 -15.34 18.38
CA GLU A 129 -0.07 -16.33 18.81
C GLU A 129 0.88 -15.81 19.90
N PHE A 130 0.64 -14.60 20.40
CA PHE A 130 1.48 -13.93 21.38
C PHE A 130 1.81 -14.83 22.59
N LEU A 131 0.82 -15.58 23.07
CA LEU A 131 0.97 -16.49 24.21
C LEU A 131 1.51 -17.86 23.80
N THR A 132 0.99 -18.44 22.72
CA THR A 132 1.28 -19.81 22.29
C THR A 132 2.71 -19.95 21.76
N GLU A 133 3.21 -18.94 21.06
CA GLU A 133 4.54 -18.89 20.48
C GLU A 133 5.54 -18.11 21.36
N ASN A 134 5.12 -17.74 22.57
CA ASN A 134 5.88 -16.99 23.56
C ASN A 134 6.62 -15.78 22.96
N HIS A 135 5.89 -14.91 22.24
CA HIS A 135 6.48 -13.82 21.47
C HIS A 135 7.25 -12.83 22.32
N TRP A 136 6.76 -12.54 23.55
CA TRP A 136 7.47 -11.67 24.48
C TRP A 136 8.89 -12.15 24.69
N ASP A 137 9.07 -13.43 25.03
CA ASP A 137 10.37 -13.94 25.43
C ASP A 137 11.27 -14.37 24.28
N ARG A 138 10.66 -14.82 23.18
CA ARG A 138 11.38 -15.34 22.02
C ARG A 138 11.88 -14.24 21.09
N LEU A 139 11.11 -13.17 20.94
CA LEU A 139 11.31 -12.20 19.86
C LEU A 139 11.91 -10.87 20.32
N LEU A 140 11.74 -10.47 21.58
CA LEU A 140 12.33 -9.24 22.10
C LEU A 140 13.72 -9.46 22.72
N PRO A 141 14.67 -8.53 22.56
CA PRO A 141 15.96 -8.59 23.25
C PRO A 141 15.80 -8.63 24.78
N SER A 142 16.68 -9.37 25.47
CA SER A 142 16.64 -9.48 26.94
C SER A 142 16.74 -8.14 27.65
N SER A 143 17.63 -7.25 27.21
CA SER A 143 17.79 -5.92 27.83
C SER A 143 16.50 -5.11 27.78
N LEU A 144 15.81 -5.12 26.63
CA LEU A 144 14.55 -4.40 26.46
C LEU A 144 13.43 -5.05 27.29
N ARG A 145 13.33 -6.38 27.34
CA ARG A 145 12.33 -7.07 28.17
C ARG A 145 12.51 -6.77 29.65
N GLU A 146 13.74 -6.94 30.17
CA GLU A 146 14.06 -6.70 31.58
C GLU A 146 13.75 -5.25 31.98
N TYR A 147 14.07 -4.31 31.10
CA TYR A 147 13.71 -2.91 31.27
C TYR A 147 12.19 -2.71 31.37
N LEU A 148 11.42 -3.25 30.41
CA LEU A 148 9.97 -3.08 30.36
C LEU A 148 9.23 -3.85 31.47
N ASP A 149 9.76 -4.98 31.91
CA ASP A 149 9.20 -5.77 33.01
C ASP A 149 9.28 -4.99 34.34
N GLY A 150 10.29 -4.14 34.51
CA GLY A 150 10.46 -3.27 35.68
C GLY A 150 9.58 -2.01 35.72
N LEU A 151 8.87 -1.66 34.63
CA LEU A 151 8.03 -0.46 34.57
C LEU A 151 6.54 -0.78 34.77
N GLU A 152 5.77 0.17 35.31
CA GLU A 152 4.32 0.08 35.22
C GLU A 152 3.83 0.35 33.79
N LEU A 153 2.67 -0.19 33.39
CA LEU A 153 2.17 -0.05 32.02
C LEU A 153 2.05 1.43 31.59
N ASN A 154 1.46 2.28 32.44
CA ASN A 154 1.28 3.70 32.12
C ASN A 154 2.62 4.43 31.97
N GLU A 155 3.62 4.07 32.78
CA GLU A 155 4.96 4.65 32.69
C GLU A 155 5.64 4.28 31.36
N ALA A 156 5.59 2.99 30.99
CA ALA A 156 6.14 2.51 29.72
C ALA A 156 5.42 3.15 28.51
N LEU A 157 4.09 3.34 28.59
CA LEU A 157 3.33 4.02 27.55
C LEU A 157 3.74 5.48 27.38
N GLU A 158 3.85 6.25 28.47
CA GLU A 158 4.28 7.65 28.38
C GLU A 158 5.70 7.77 27.81
N GLN A 159 6.62 6.89 28.21
CA GLN A 159 7.95 6.85 27.61
C GLN A 159 7.91 6.52 26.12
N PHE A 160 7.09 5.53 25.72
CA PHE A 160 6.91 5.17 24.31
C PHE A 160 6.39 6.37 23.50
N TRP A 161 5.33 7.05 23.96
CA TRP A 161 4.74 8.18 23.24
C TRP A 161 5.73 9.34 23.10
N ASN A 162 6.41 9.71 24.19
CA ASN A 162 7.41 10.78 24.16
C ASN A 162 8.55 10.47 23.18
N ALA A 163 9.01 9.21 23.13
CA ALA A 163 10.04 8.81 22.17
C ALA A 163 9.51 8.74 20.73
N ALA A 164 8.26 8.31 20.54
CA ALA A 164 7.63 8.12 19.25
C ALA A 164 7.19 9.44 18.59
N GLU A 165 6.84 10.46 19.37
CA GLU A 165 6.54 11.82 18.89
C GLU A 165 7.77 12.55 18.32
N GLY A 166 8.97 11.98 18.45
CA GLY A 166 10.19 12.54 17.88
C GLY A 166 10.72 13.77 18.62
N GLN A 167 10.24 14.03 19.84
CA GLN A 167 10.80 15.08 20.69
C GLN A 167 12.27 14.73 21.01
N GLU A 168 13.19 15.71 20.90
CA GLU A 168 14.59 15.53 21.34
C GLU A 168 14.63 15.36 22.86
N THR A 169 14.43 14.13 23.32
CA THR A 169 14.54 13.78 24.73
C THR A 169 16.00 13.39 25.02
N LYS A 170 16.53 13.83 26.17
CA LYS A 170 17.80 13.30 26.72
C LYS A 170 17.65 11.86 27.23
N ASP A 171 16.51 11.22 26.99
CA ASP A 171 16.22 9.88 27.48
C ASP A 171 17.06 8.83 26.74
N LYS A 172 17.87 8.13 27.53
CA LYS A 172 18.77 7.06 27.09
C LYS A 172 18.28 5.68 27.55
N SER A 173 17.01 5.56 27.92
CA SER A 173 16.38 4.28 28.22
C SER A 173 16.49 3.29 27.06
N GLU A 174 16.42 1.99 27.37
CA GLU A 174 16.38 0.93 26.35
C GLU A 174 15.20 1.14 25.39
N LEU A 175 14.04 1.53 25.92
CA LEU A 175 12.84 1.83 25.13
C LEU A 175 13.04 3.03 24.20
N ALA A 176 13.54 4.16 24.70
CA ALA A 176 13.81 5.33 23.86
C ALA A 176 14.88 5.02 22.80
N SER A 177 15.91 4.24 23.14
CA SER A 177 16.93 3.80 22.19
C SER A 177 16.34 2.94 21.07
N TRP A 178 15.47 1.98 21.41
CA TRP A 178 14.74 1.16 20.45
C TRP A 178 13.90 2.01 19.49
N VAL A 179 13.08 2.91 20.03
CA VAL A 179 12.20 3.80 19.25
C VAL A 179 13.01 4.73 18.35
N ARG A 180 14.07 5.37 18.87
CA ARG A 180 14.94 6.27 18.10
C ARG A 180 15.66 5.55 16.97
N THR A 181 16.15 4.33 17.24
CA THR A 181 16.80 3.51 16.21
C THR A 181 15.82 3.20 15.09
N ALA A 182 14.61 2.77 15.43
CA ALA A 182 13.58 2.47 14.44
C ALA A 182 13.18 3.72 13.61
N ARG A 183 13.01 4.87 14.28
CA ARG A 183 12.82 6.19 13.65
C ARG A 183 13.95 6.60 12.70
N SER A 184 15.20 6.26 13.00
CA SER A 184 16.33 6.63 12.12
C SER A 184 16.31 5.94 10.75
N HIS A 185 15.56 4.85 10.61
CA HIS A 185 15.38 4.11 9.35
C HIS A 185 14.15 4.58 8.55
N CYS A 186 13.41 5.55 9.07
CA CYS A 186 12.19 6.06 8.46
C CYS A 186 12.50 7.04 7.33
N MET A 187 11.65 7.04 6.31
CA MET A 187 11.77 8.03 5.24
C MET A 187 11.28 9.38 5.74
N SER A 188 12.14 10.40 5.68
CA SER A 188 11.73 11.77 5.91
C SER A 188 11.04 12.32 4.65
N VAL A 189 9.94 13.04 4.82
CA VAL A 189 9.40 13.89 3.77
C VAL A 189 10.33 15.10 3.59
N ASN A 190 10.17 15.85 2.51
CA ASN A 190 10.95 17.05 2.19
C ASN A 190 12.41 16.80 1.78
N ASN A 191 12.67 15.69 1.10
CA ASN A 191 13.98 15.40 0.52
C ASN A 191 13.93 15.30 -1.02
N GLU A 192 15.06 15.01 -1.65
CA GLU A 192 15.20 15.00 -3.12
C GLU A 192 14.31 13.97 -3.85
N TYR A 193 13.85 12.92 -3.17
CA TYR A 193 13.08 11.80 -3.75
C TYR A 193 11.75 11.49 -3.02
N CYS A 194 11.55 12.01 -1.81
CA CYS A 194 10.28 12.01 -1.07
C CYS A 194 9.82 13.46 -0.90
N LEU A 195 8.91 13.88 -1.78
CA LEU A 195 8.46 15.27 -1.88
C LEU A 195 7.19 15.50 -1.04
N SER A 196 7.10 16.65 -0.38
CA SER A 196 5.80 17.10 0.15
C SER A 196 4.83 17.50 -0.97
N ALA A 197 3.56 17.67 -0.60
CA ALA A 197 2.54 18.16 -1.52
C ALA A 197 2.87 19.56 -2.10
N GLU A 198 3.58 20.41 -1.35
CA GLU A 198 4.02 21.74 -1.80
C GLU A 198 5.17 21.62 -2.80
N GLN A 199 6.18 20.81 -2.49
CA GLN A 199 7.30 20.55 -3.41
C GLN A 199 6.84 19.89 -4.71
N LEU A 200 5.86 18.97 -4.65
CA LEU A 200 5.25 18.40 -5.85
C LEU A 200 4.56 19.48 -6.70
N GLN A 201 3.85 20.42 -6.08
CA GLN A 201 3.23 21.52 -6.81
C GLN A 201 4.28 22.42 -7.48
N ASP A 202 5.36 22.74 -6.78
CA ASP A 202 6.45 23.53 -7.37
C ASP A 202 7.15 22.79 -8.51
N ARG A 203 7.26 21.45 -8.40
CA ARG A 203 7.75 20.61 -9.48
C ARG A 203 6.83 20.66 -10.71
N ILE A 204 5.52 20.58 -10.52
CA ILE A 204 4.53 20.73 -11.60
C ILE A 204 4.66 22.10 -12.27
N LYS A 205 4.82 23.19 -11.49
CA LYS A 205 5.06 24.53 -12.04
C LYS A 205 6.36 24.60 -12.85
N SER A 206 7.43 23.95 -12.37
CA SER A 206 8.72 23.91 -13.08
C SER A 206 8.63 23.18 -14.43
N TRP A 207 7.67 22.28 -14.60
CA TRP A 207 7.35 21.62 -15.86
C TRP A 207 6.44 22.45 -16.78
N GLY A 208 6.13 23.69 -16.41
CA GLY A 208 5.21 24.57 -17.15
C GLY A 208 3.72 24.32 -16.86
N GLY A 209 3.41 23.45 -15.90
CA GLY A 209 2.06 23.20 -15.43
C GLY A 209 1.51 24.36 -14.58
N LYS A 210 0.18 24.45 -14.50
CA LYS A 210 -0.50 25.36 -13.56
C LYS A 210 -1.14 24.55 -12.45
N ILE A 211 -1.01 25.05 -11.23
CA ILE A 211 -1.72 24.48 -10.09
C ILE A 211 -3.18 24.91 -10.15
N LEU A 212 -4.06 23.94 -10.27
CA LEU A 212 -5.49 24.17 -10.39
C LEU A 212 -6.12 24.37 -9.00
N PRO A 213 -7.23 25.13 -8.90
CA PRO A 213 -7.95 25.32 -7.65
C PRO A 213 -8.56 24.01 -7.17
N GLU A 214 -8.74 23.89 -5.87
CA GLU A 214 -9.35 22.72 -5.24
C GLU A 214 -10.87 22.74 -5.43
N ILE A 215 -11.48 21.57 -5.68
CA ILE A 215 -12.94 21.43 -5.75
C ILE A 215 -13.41 20.51 -4.65
N ARG A 216 -14.26 21.03 -3.77
CA ARG A 216 -14.88 20.24 -2.70
C ARG A 216 -16.26 19.76 -3.11
N VAL A 217 -16.51 18.46 -2.96
CA VAL A 217 -17.80 17.81 -3.23
C VAL A 217 -18.40 17.34 -1.91
N LYS A 218 -19.44 18.02 -1.43
CA LYS A 218 -19.99 17.80 -0.07
C LYS A 218 -20.91 16.57 0.06
N GLU A 219 -21.44 16.07 -1.05
CA GLU A 219 -22.42 14.98 -1.06
C GLU A 219 -21.92 13.78 -1.91
N PHE A 220 -22.68 12.69 -1.93
CA PHE A 220 -22.43 11.47 -2.73
C PHE A 220 -21.24 10.60 -2.30
N MET A 221 -20.54 10.92 -1.22
CA MET A 221 -19.50 10.05 -0.68
C MET A 221 -19.29 10.32 0.81
N THR A 222 -18.67 9.37 1.50
CA THR A 222 -18.23 9.55 2.89
C THR A 222 -17.24 10.70 3.01
N SER A 223 -17.14 11.35 4.18
CA SER A 223 -16.19 12.45 4.41
C SER A 223 -14.74 12.09 4.05
N LYS A 224 -14.28 10.87 4.38
CA LYS A 224 -12.94 10.38 4.01
C LYS A 224 -12.74 10.35 2.49
N LYS A 225 -13.65 9.68 1.77
CA LYS A 225 -13.60 9.59 0.31
C LYS A 225 -13.72 10.96 -0.38
N SER A 226 -14.49 11.88 0.20
CA SER A 226 -14.59 13.27 -0.27
C SER A 226 -13.25 13.98 -0.20
N TYR A 227 -12.58 13.90 0.96
CA TYR A 227 -11.24 14.46 1.15
C TYR A 227 -10.21 13.85 0.18
N GLU A 228 -10.17 12.51 0.06
CA GLU A 228 -9.27 11.81 -0.87
C GLU A 228 -9.46 12.27 -2.33
N VAL A 229 -10.71 12.32 -2.81
CA VAL A 229 -11.03 12.75 -4.18
C VAL A 229 -10.73 14.23 -4.39
N GLN A 230 -11.04 15.08 -3.42
CA GLN A 230 -10.77 16.51 -3.45
C GLN A 230 -9.26 16.77 -3.61
N THR A 231 -8.44 16.17 -2.75
CA THR A 231 -6.98 16.30 -2.77
C THR A 231 -6.38 15.75 -4.07
N MET A 232 -6.73 14.52 -4.44
CA MET A 232 -6.11 13.84 -5.58
C MET A 232 -6.56 14.44 -6.93
N SER A 233 -7.84 14.80 -7.09
CA SER A 233 -8.32 15.37 -8.36
C SER A 233 -7.63 16.68 -8.72
N ARG A 234 -7.33 17.53 -7.73
CA ARG A 234 -6.59 18.78 -7.92
C ARG A 234 -5.18 18.53 -8.45
N LEU A 235 -4.45 17.60 -7.83
CA LEU A 235 -3.06 17.29 -8.20
C LEU A 235 -3.01 16.57 -9.55
N VAL A 236 -3.88 15.59 -9.78
CA VAL A 236 -3.99 14.86 -11.06
C VAL A 236 -4.33 15.82 -12.20
N ALA A 237 -5.30 16.72 -12.02
CA ALA A 237 -5.65 17.70 -13.06
C ALA A 237 -4.51 18.71 -13.33
N SER A 238 -3.77 19.11 -12.29
CA SER A 238 -2.59 19.99 -12.45
C SER A 238 -1.46 19.27 -13.20
N LEU A 239 -1.21 17.99 -12.88
CA LEU A 239 -0.22 17.13 -13.55
C LEU A 239 -0.62 16.84 -15.00
N HIS A 240 -1.90 16.58 -15.27
CA HIS A 240 -2.44 16.36 -16.62
C HIS A 240 -2.06 17.50 -17.57
N SER A 241 -2.17 18.75 -17.11
CA SER A 241 -1.75 19.92 -17.89
C SER A 241 -0.24 19.98 -18.11
N ALA A 242 0.57 19.51 -17.17
CA ALA A 242 2.02 19.57 -17.23
C ALA A 242 2.62 18.48 -18.13
N CYS A 243 2.03 17.28 -18.12
CA CYS A 243 2.53 16.15 -18.92
C CYS A 243 1.94 16.09 -20.34
N GLY A 244 1.00 16.98 -20.69
CA GLY A 244 0.36 17.00 -22.01
C GLY A 244 -0.47 15.75 -22.29
N ALA A 245 -0.98 15.10 -21.24
CA ALA A 245 -1.91 13.98 -21.39
C ALA A 245 -3.20 14.46 -22.07
N THR A 246 -3.81 13.55 -22.84
CA THR A 246 -5.10 13.75 -23.51
C THR A 246 -6.25 13.14 -22.74
N HIS A 247 -5.96 12.06 -22.00
CA HIS A 247 -6.92 11.28 -21.25
C HIS A 247 -6.31 10.87 -19.90
N CYS A 248 -7.14 10.85 -18.86
CA CYS A 248 -6.83 10.27 -17.57
C CYS A 248 -7.45 8.87 -17.48
N VAL A 249 -6.69 7.85 -17.12
CA VAL A 249 -7.20 6.48 -16.96
C VAL A 249 -7.09 6.10 -15.49
N GLU A 250 -8.21 5.90 -14.81
CA GLU A 250 -8.22 5.42 -13.43
C GLU A 250 -8.27 3.89 -13.41
N ALA A 251 -7.20 3.29 -12.87
CA ALA A 251 -7.08 1.86 -12.60
C ALA A 251 -7.75 1.51 -11.27
N GLY A 252 -8.69 0.56 -11.29
CA GLY A 252 -9.42 0.11 -10.09
C GLY A 252 -10.37 1.16 -9.53
N GLY A 253 -10.97 1.98 -10.40
CA GLY A 253 -11.77 3.13 -9.99
C GLY A 253 -13.18 2.80 -9.47
N GLY A 254 -13.63 1.55 -9.63
CA GLY A 254 -14.96 1.07 -9.25
C GLY A 254 -16.08 1.96 -9.78
N ARG A 255 -16.65 2.77 -8.89
CA ARG A 255 -17.75 3.70 -9.18
C ARG A 255 -17.31 5.01 -9.87
N GLY A 256 -16.02 5.22 -10.09
CA GLY A 256 -15.45 6.35 -10.84
C GLY A 256 -15.51 7.69 -10.11
N HIS A 257 -15.32 7.70 -8.79
CA HIS A 257 -15.42 8.93 -7.98
C HIS A 257 -14.41 10.01 -8.39
N LEU A 258 -13.14 9.64 -8.62
CA LEU A 258 -12.08 10.58 -9.01
C LEU A 258 -12.26 11.07 -10.46
N PRO A 259 -12.46 10.20 -11.48
CA PRO A 259 -12.77 10.58 -12.85
C PRO A 259 -14.00 11.48 -13.02
N VAL A 260 -15.04 11.28 -12.22
CA VAL A 260 -16.20 12.19 -12.20
C VAL A 260 -15.78 13.58 -11.77
N ALA A 261 -14.97 13.69 -10.70
CA ALA A 261 -14.43 14.98 -10.28
C ALA A 261 -13.56 15.59 -11.38
N LEU A 262 -12.61 14.83 -11.95
CA LEU A 262 -11.74 15.28 -13.04
C LEU A 262 -12.52 15.82 -14.26
N CYS A 263 -13.55 15.09 -14.69
CA CYS A 263 -14.42 15.46 -15.79
C CYS A 263 -15.23 16.74 -15.49
N LEU A 264 -15.94 16.78 -14.36
CA LEU A 264 -16.92 17.85 -14.08
C LEU A 264 -16.28 19.12 -13.50
N ALA A 265 -15.16 18.99 -12.79
CA ALA A 265 -14.43 20.13 -12.21
C ALA A 265 -13.45 20.76 -13.19
N TYR A 266 -12.71 19.92 -13.92
CA TYR A 266 -11.51 20.32 -14.64
C TYR A 266 -11.60 20.08 -16.16
N GLY A 267 -12.67 19.46 -16.64
CA GLY A 267 -12.86 19.19 -18.07
C GLY A 267 -11.91 18.13 -18.63
N VAL A 268 -11.37 17.26 -17.76
CA VAL A 268 -10.42 16.22 -18.16
C VAL A 268 -11.17 15.00 -18.69
N ARG A 269 -10.85 14.57 -19.91
CA ARG A 269 -11.33 13.31 -20.49
C ARG A 269 -10.83 12.16 -19.64
N SER A 270 -11.74 11.35 -19.12
CA SER A 270 -11.39 10.34 -18.13
C SER A 270 -12.03 8.99 -18.45
N LEU A 271 -11.30 7.91 -18.20
CA LEU A 271 -11.77 6.53 -18.30
C LEU A 271 -11.62 5.86 -16.94
N THR A 272 -12.68 5.28 -16.40
CA THR A 272 -12.57 4.36 -15.27
C THR A 272 -12.48 2.93 -15.78
N VAL A 273 -11.45 2.20 -15.36
CA VAL A 273 -11.27 0.78 -15.66
C VAL A 273 -11.33 0.00 -14.35
N ASP A 274 -12.17 -1.02 -14.31
CA ASP A 274 -12.33 -1.88 -13.13
C ASP A 274 -12.66 -3.32 -13.56
N CYS A 275 -12.28 -4.30 -12.75
CA CYS A 275 -12.53 -5.71 -13.05
C CYS A 275 -13.96 -6.16 -12.71
N ASP A 276 -14.67 -5.45 -11.83
CA ASP A 276 -16.07 -5.75 -11.51
C ASP A 276 -17.01 -5.19 -12.59
N ALA A 277 -17.29 -6.02 -13.60
CA ALA A 277 -18.17 -5.67 -14.71
C ALA A 277 -19.58 -5.24 -14.27
N ALA A 278 -20.10 -5.80 -13.17
CA ALA A 278 -21.42 -5.48 -12.67
C ALA A 278 -21.46 -4.07 -12.07
N GLN A 279 -20.41 -3.66 -11.36
CA GLN A 279 -20.30 -2.30 -10.82
C GLN A 279 -20.05 -1.27 -11.92
N VAL A 280 -19.16 -1.60 -12.87
CA VAL A 280 -18.89 -0.78 -14.07
C VAL A 280 -20.18 -0.50 -14.84
N HIS A 281 -21.03 -1.52 -15.04
CA HIS A 281 -22.29 -1.36 -15.76
C HIS A 281 -23.31 -0.46 -15.04
N LYS A 282 -23.33 -0.48 -13.70
CA LYS A 282 -24.26 0.32 -12.88
C LYS A 282 -23.79 1.77 -12.68
N ALA A 283 -22.49 2.03 -12.76
CA ALA A 283 -21.91 3.32 -12.42
C ALA A 283 -22.41 4.52 -13.27
N PRO A 284 -22.65 4.40 -14.59
CA PRO A 284 -23.15 5.52 -15.42
C PRO A 284 -24.45 6.14 -14.90
N GLY A 285 -25.39 5.33 -14.40
CA GLY A 285 -26.66 5.84 -13.86
C GLY A 285 -26.46 6.75 -12.65
N ARG A 286 -25.49 6.43 -11.78
CA ARG A 286 -25.12 7.27 -10.63
C ARG A 286 -24.53 8.62 -11.08
N ILE A 287 -23.70 8.61 -12.12
CA ILE A 287 -23.07 9.84 -12.64
C ILE A 287 -24.11 10.81 -13.18
N GLN A 288 -25.14 10.31 -13.87
CA GLN A 288 -26.21 11.17 -14.38
C GLN A 288 -26.91 11.96 -13.26
N ILE A 289 -27.03 11.36 -12.06
CA ILE A 289 -27.58 12.03 -10.88
C ILE A 289 -26.61 13.12 -10.39
N ILE A 290 -25.31 12.80 -10.29
CA ILE A 290 -24.27 13.75 -9.87
C ILE A 290 -24.21 14.94 -10.84
N GLN A 291 -24.25 14.70 -12.14
CA GLN A 291 -24.23 15.73 -13.17
C GLN A 291 -25.42 16.70 -13.06
N LYS A 292 -26.61 16.22 -12.67
CA LYS A 292 -27.79 17.09 -12.48
C LYS A 292 -27.64 18.00 -11.26
N GLN A 293 -26.94 17.54 -10.23
CA GLN A 293 -26.82 18.24 -8.94
C GLN A 293 -25.47 18.93 -8.73
N TRP A 294 -24.54 18.81 -9.69
CA TRP A 294 -23.14 19.23 -9.58
C TRP A 294 -22.97 20.65 -9.02
N HIS A 295 -23.70 21.63 -9.54
CA HIS A 295 -23.60 23.04 -9.13
C HIS A 295 -24.02 23.30 -7.67
N ALA A 296 -24.91 22.45 -7.13
CA ALA A 296 -25.35 22.53 -5.75
C ALA A 296 -24.28 21.92 -4.81
N ILE A 297 -23.71 20.78 -5.20
CA ILE A 297 -22.87 19.94 -4.32
C ILE A 297 -21.37 20.22 -4.41
N ALA A 298 -20.91 20.80 -5.52
CA ALA A 298 -19.50 21.11 -5.78
C ALA A 298 -19.23 22.61 -5.61
N LYS A 299 -18.12 22.92 -4.93
CA LYS A 299 -17.66 24.30 -4.70
C LYS A 299 -16.18 24.40 -5.03
N ARG A 300 -15.81 25.44 -5.78
CA ARG A 300 -14.42 25.77 -6.06
C ARG A 300 -13.86 26.55 -4.88
N ILE A 301 -12.70 26.14 -4.39
CA ILE A 301 -11.99 26.84 -3.32
C ILE A 301 -10.90 27.67 -3.98
N LYS A 302 -10.98 28.99 -3.79
CA LYS A 302 -9.98 29.95 -4.25
C LYS A 302 -9.65 30.91 -3.10
N ASP A 303 -8.38 30.94 -2.71
CA ASP A 303 -7.88 31.78 -1.62
C ASP A 303 -8.71 31.64 -0.31
N GLY A 304 -9.13 30.42 0.00
CA GLY A 304 -9.96 30.10 1.18
C GLY A 304 -11.46 30.41 1.03
N THR A 305 -11.90 30.97 -0.10
CA THR A 305 -13.31 31.30 -0.38
C THR A 305 -13.98 30.30 -1.31
N GLU A 306 -15.27 30.02 -1.06
CA GLU A 306 -16.09 29.12 -1.87
C GLU A 306 -16.76 29.87 -3.03
N GLU A 307 -16.38 29.53 -4.25
CA GLU A 307 -17.00 30.00 -5.48
C GLU A 307 -17.99 28.96 -6.04
N ARG A 308 -19.04 29.44 -6.72
CA ARG A 308 -20.00 28.58 -7.43
C ARG A 308 -19.36 28.01 -8.70
N MET A 309 -19.69 26.76 -9.02
CA MET A 309 -19.32 26.12 -10.28
C MET A 309 -20.12 26.71 -11.45
N SER A 310 -19.49 26.80 -12.64
CA SER A 310 -20.16 27.16 -13.90
C SER A 310 -21.32 26.23 -14.19
N GLU A 311 -22.48 26.76 -14.61
CA GLU A 311 -23.67 25.97 -14.99
C GLU A 311 -23.46 25.08 -16.22
N SER A 312 -22.50 25.45 -17.08
CA SER A 312 -22.15 24.68 -18.27
C SER A 312 -21.09 23.63 -17.90
N ILE A 313 -21.52 22.37 -17.85
CA ILE A 313 -20.66 21.19 -17.66
C ILE A 313 -20.68 20.31 -18.90
N ASN A 314 -19.49 19.86 -19.34
CA ASN A 314 -19.42 18.83 -20.37
C ASN A 314 -19.65 17.46 -19.73
N LYS A 315 -20.82 16.88 -20.01
CA LYS A 315 -21.27 15.61 -19.41
C LYS A 315 -20.70 14.36 -20.10
N ASN A 316 -20.05 14.53 -21.24
CA ASN A 316 -19.67 13.42 -22.12
C ASN A 316 -18.18 13.05 -22.06
N LEU A 317 -17.42 13.55 -21.07
CA LEU A 317 -15.97 13.32 -20.98
C LEU A 317 -15.57 12.13 -20.10
N HIS A 318 -16.50 11.46 -19.43
CA HIS A 318 -16.22 10.28 -18.61
C HIS A 318 -16.89 9.01 -19.15
N ARG A 319 -16.13 7.91 -19.18
CA ARG A 319 -16.56 6.58 -19.64
C ARG A 319 -16.03 5.49 -18.70
N PHE A 320 -16.58 4.30 -18.86
CA PHE A 320 -16.20 3.11 -18.10
C PHE A 320 -15.79 1.97 -19.03
N ALA A 321 -14.85 1.14 -18.58
CA ALA A 321 -14.51 -0.14 -19.20
C ALA A 321 -14.36 -1.21 -18.11
N ALA A 322 -14.90 -2.40 -18.38
CA ALA A 322 -14.66 -3.57 -17.56
C ALA A 322 -13.41 -4.28 -18.07
N ALA A 323 -12.35 -4.31 -17.27
CA ALA A 323 -11.12 -5.03 -17.59
C ALA A 323 -10.31 -5.32 -16.32
N PHE A 324 -9.63 -6.46 -16.30
CA PHE A 324 -8.60 -6.75 -15.30
C PHE A 324 -7.27 -6.17 -15.79
N ILE A 325 -6.71 -5.23 -15.02
CA ILE A 325 -5.47 -4.53 -15.41
C ILE A 325 -4.27 -5.36 -14.94
N THR A 326 -3.36 -5.60 -15.85
CA THR A 326 -2.05 -6.22 -15.64
C THR A 326 -0.98 -5.38 -16.32
N GLU A 327 0.30 -5.67 -16.10
CA GLU A 327 1.41 -5.03 -16.81
C GLU A 327 1.29 -5.05 -18.35
N ARG A 328 0.50 -5.98 -18.92
CA ARG A 328 0.34 -6.19 -20.37
C ARG A 328 -0.92 -5.54 -20.94
N THR A 329 -1.76 -4.94 -20.10
CA THR A 329 -3.03 -4.36 -20.55
C THR A 329 -2.78 -3.14 -21.41
N ASP A 330 -3.20 -3.18 -22.68
CA ASP A 330 -3.13 -2.03 -23.59
C ASP A 330 -4.26 -1.02 -23.29
N LEU A 331 -3.95 -0.07 -22.42
CA LEU A 331 -4.89 0.99 -22.02
C LEU A 331 -5.23 1.93 -23.18
N THR A 332 -4.32 2.11 -24.14
CA THR A 332 -4.56 2.99 -25.29
C THR A 332 -5.64 2.41 -26.19
N SER A 333 -5.62 1.11 -26.44
CA SER A 333 -6.66 0.43 -27.21
C SER A 333 -8.04 0.52 -26.53
N ILE A 334 -8.09 0.34 -25.20
CA ILE A 334 -9.35 0.50 -24.44
C ILE A 334 -9.88 1.94 -24.55
N VAL A 335 -8.99 2.95 -24.44
CA VAL A 335 -9.39 4.35 -24.61
C VAL A 335 -9.94 4.61 -26.01
N ARG A 336 -9.29 4.11 -27.08
CA ARG A 336 -9.77 4.26 -28.46
C ARG A 336 -11.14 3.61 -28.67
N GLU A 337 -11.39 2.46 -28.07
CA GLU A 337 -12.68 1.78 -28.12
C GLU A 337 -13.78 2.60 -27.43
N LYS A 338 -13.50 3.16 -26.24
CA LYS A 338 -14.49 3.90 -25.45
C LYS A 338 -14.70 5.34 -25.90
N PHE A 339 -13.77 5.88 -26.68
CA PHE A 339 -13.80 7.23 -27.24
C PHE A 339 -13.54 7.22 -28.75
N PRO A 340 -14.42 6.60 -29.56
CA PRO A 340 -14.23 6.49 -31.01
C PRO A 340 -14.15 7.86 -31.70
N GLU A 341 -14.77 8.89 -31.11
CA GLU A 341 -14.72 10.28 -31.58
C GLU A 341 -13.31 10.89 -31.55
N PHE A 342 -12.39 10.33 -30.76
CA PHE A 342 -10.99 10.76 -30.66
C PHE A 342 -10.00 9.73 -31.24
N SER A 343 -10.48 8.73 -31.99
CA SER A 343 -9.65 7.66 -32.54
C SER A 343 -8.54 8.14 -33.49
N GLY A 344 -8.72 9.30 -34.12
CA GLY A 344 -7.73 9.95 -34.99
C GLY A 344 -6.76 10.91 -34.28
N GLU A 345 -6.92 11.14 -32.97
CA GLU A 345 -6.01 11.96 -32.17
C GLU A 345 -4.84 11.11 -31.63
N ASP A 346 -3.68 11.75 -31.38
CA ASP A 346 -2.59 11.11 -30.64
C ASP A 346 -2.99 10.93 -29.18
N VAL A 347 -3.03 9.68 -28.71
CA VAL A 347 -3.51 9.34 -27.36
C VAL A 347 -2.35 9.29 -26.39
N LYS A 348 -2.31 10.28 -25.49
CA LYS A 348 -1.41 10.32 -24.34
C LYS A 348 -2.19 10.15 -23.04
N LEU A 349 -1.73 9.25 -22.17
CA LEU A 349 -2.42 8.85 -20.95
C LEU A 349 -1.72 9.40 -19.71
N LEU A 350 -2.52 9.89 -18.77
CA LEU A 350 -2.14 9.98 -17.36
C LEU A 350 -2.82 8.80 -16.64
N LEU A 351 -2.03 7.79 -16.27
CA LEU A 351 -2.52 6.65 -15.50
C LEU A 351 -2.66 7.07 -14.04
N THR A 352 -3.80 6.79 -13.43
CA THR A 352 -4.05 7.16 -12.04
C THR A 352 -4.75 6.05 -11.27
N GLY A 353 -4.69 6.08 -9.95
CA GLY A 353 -5.49 5.19 -9.12
C GLY A 353 -5.50 5.65 -7.67
N LEU A 354 -6.71 5.89 -7.14
CA LEU A 354 -6.91 6.40 -5.78
C LEU A 354 -6.62 5.34 -4.70
N HIS A 355 -6.79 4.06 -5.05
CA HIS A 355 -6.50 2.90 -4.20
C HIS A 355 -6.04 1.76 -5.09
N THR A 356 -4.77 1.76 -5.48
CA THR A 356 -4.22 0.65 -6.29
C THR A 356 -3.84 -0.52 -5.38
N CYS A 357 -4.80 -1.42 -5.16
CA CYS A 357 -4.65 -2.56 -4.25
C CYS A 357 -3.70 -3.63 -4.80
N GLY A 358 -2.80 -4.14 -3.95
CA GLY A 358 -1.95 -5.28 -4.28
C GLY A 358 -1.13 -5.04 -5.57
N ASN A 359 -1.11 -6.02 -6.47
CA ASN A 359 -0.33 -5.96 -7.72
C ASN A 359 -0.73 -4.81 -8.67
N LEU A 360 -1.91 -4.19 -8.51
CA LEU A 360 -2.35 -3.10 -9.39
C LEU A 360 -1.41 -1.90 -9.37
N GLY A 361 -0.80 -1.61 -8.21
CA GLY A 361 0.19 -0.54 -8.06
C GLY A 361 1.46 -0.82 -8.90
N PRO A 362 2.16 -1.95 -8.65
CA PRO A 362 3.27 -2.41 -9.48
C PRO A 362 2.96 -2.49 -10.97
N ASP A 363 1.82 -3.05 -11.34
CA ASP A 363 1.45 -3.21 -12.76
C ASP A 363 1.23 -1.86 -13.44
N SER A 364 0.66 -0.88 -12.75
CA SER A 364 0.55 0.48 -13.27
C SER A 364 1.92 1.13 -13.52
N LEU A 365 2.89 0.90 -12.64
CA LEU A 365 4.26 1.38 -12.85
C LEU A 365 4.93 0.67 -14.03
N ARG A 366 4.68 -0.63 -14.22
CA ARG A 366 5.18 -1.39 -15.38
C ARG A 366 4.53 -0.94 -16.68
N ILE A 367 3.23 -0.64 -16.68
CA ILE A 367 2.53 -0.02 -17.80
C ILE A 367 3.20 1.31 -18.15
N PHE A 368 3.43 2.18 -17.15
CA PHE A 368 4.12 3.45 -17.38
C PHE A 368 5.52 3.28 -17.99
N CYS A 369 6.30 2.31 -17.51
CA CYS A 369 7.64 2.06 -18.04
C CYS A 369 7.65 1.40 -19.44
N SER A 370 6.65 0.59 -19.76
CA SER A 370 6.61 -0.21 -21.00
C SER A 370 5.79 0.40 -22.13
N GLN A 371 4.84 1.29 -21.83
CA GLN A 371 3.91 1.87 -22.79
C GLN A 371 4.22 3.36 -23.02
N PRO A 372 4.83 3.74 -24.16
CA PRO A 372 5.21 5.13 -24.45
C PRO A 372 4.03 6.11 -24.51
N SER A 373 2.80 5.62 -24.71
CA SER A 373 1.58 6.42 -24.66
C SER A 373 1.22 6.88 -23.24
N THR A 374 1.77 6.27 -22.20
CA THR A 374 1.54 6.67 -20.81
C THR A 374 2.55 7.73 -20.41
N ALA A 375 2.15 9.00 -20.51
CA ALA A 375 3.02 10.15 -20.29
C ALA A 375 3.35 10.39 -18.81
N ALA A 376 2.48 9.95 -17.90
CA ALA A 376 2.67 10.08 -16.45
C ALA A 376 1.83 9.06 -15.68
N VAL A 377 2.21 8.83 -14.42
CA VAL A 377 1.48 8.00 -13.47
C VAL A 377 1.28 8.75 -12.15
N PHE A 378 0.08 8.66 -11.56
CA PHE A 378 -0.26 9.17 -10.24
C PHE A 378 -1.05 8.13 -9.47
N ASN A 379 -0.35 7.34 -8.65
CA ASN A 379 -0.94 6.23 -7.92
C ASN A 379 -0.82 6.41 -6.41
N VAL A 380 -1.88 6.02 -5.71
CA VAL A 380 -1.90 5.82 -4.27
C VAL A 380 -2.07 4.32 -4.05
N PRO A 381 -0.97 3.56 -3.86
CA PRO A 381 -1.03 2.13 -3.60
C PRO A 381 -1.55 1.83 -2.20
N CYS A 382 -2.23 0.71 -2.05
CA CYS A 382 -2.72 0.24 -0.75
C CYS A 382 -2.83 -1.30 -0.72
N CYS A 383 -3.22 -1.84 0.44
CA CYS A 383 -3.34 -3.28 0.64
C CYS A 383 -2.07 -4.06 0.25
N TYR A 384 -0.91 -3.63 0.75
CA TYR A 384 0.37 -4.27 0.43
C TYR A 384 0.42 -5.77 0.77
N HIS A 385 -0.38 -6.23 1.73
CA HIS A 385 -0.54 -7.65 2.04
C HIS A 385 -1.08 -8.49 0.86
N LEU A 386 -1.76 -7.86 -0.10
CA LEU A 386 -2.23 -8.49 -1.35
C LEU A 386 -1.18 -8.47 -2.47
N LEU A 387 0.00 -7.90 -2.23
CA LEU A 387 1.11 -8.04 -3.18
C LEU A 387 1.56 -9.50 -3.23
N SER A 388 1.66 -10.02 -4.44
CA SER A 388 2.35 -11.28 -4.69
C SER A 388 3.83 -11.16 -4.37
N GLU A 389 4.37 -12.15 -3.69
CA GLU A 389 5.79 -12.25 -3.34
C GLU A 389 6.19 -13.72 -3.43
N THR A 390 7.33 -14.01 -4.07
CA THR A 390 7.91 -15.35 -4.07
C THR A 390 8.57 -15.58 -2.72
N VAL A 391 7.89 -16.25 -1.80
CA VAL A 391 8.34 -16.45 -0.42
C VAL A 391 9.16 -17.74 -0.30
N ASP A 392 10.28 -17.72 0.44
CA ASP A 392 10.92 -18.95 0.92
C ASP A 392 10.02 -19.63 1.98
N VAL A 393 9.44 -20.77 1.59
CA VAL A 393 8.52 -21.57 2.39
C VAL A 393 9.08 -22.04 3.74
N ASN A 394 10.40 -21.98 3.94
CA ASN A 394 11.05 -22.36 5.19
C ASN A 394 11.22 -21.19 6.18
N LEU A 395 11.09 -19.94 5.72
CA LEU A 395 11.28 -18.74 6.55
C LEU A 395 9.99 -18.17 7.11
N PHE A 396 8.83 -18.50 6.52
CA PHE A 396 7.56 -17.90 6.88
C PHE A 396 6.43 -18.92 6.97
N ASP A 397 5.47 -18.59 7.82
CA ASP A 397 4.37 -19.43 8.26
C ASP A 397 3.45 -19.92 7.12
N VAL A 398 2.68 -20.97 7.41
CA VAL A 398 1.76 -21.75 6.56
C VAL A 398 0.87 -20.86 5.67
N PHE A 399 0.46 -19.69 6.15
CA PHE A 399 -0.39 -18.71 5.44
C PHE A 399 0.23 -18.07 4.19
N GLN A 400 1.52 -18.28 3.96
CA GLN A 400 2.25 -17.77 2.79
C GLN A 400 2.42 -18.82 1.69
N ARG A 401 2.03 -20.09 1.94
CA ARG A 401 2.31 -21.22 1.04
C ARG A 401 1.54 -21.19 -0.28
N GLU A 402 0.36 -20.56 -0.32
CA GLU A 402 -0.53 -20.56 -1.49
C GLU A 402 -0.89 -19.17 -2.04
N PHE A 403 -0.29 -18.10 -1.51
CA PHE A 403 -0.58 -16.74 -1.97
C PHE A 403 0.42 -16.32 -3.06
N GLY A 404 -0.02 -16.28 -4.32
CA GLY A 404 0.79 -15.78 -5.43
C GLY A 404 1.64 -16.83 -6.16
N SER A 405 1.31 -18.13 -6.06
CA SER A 405 1.94 -19.20 -6.83
C SER A 405 1.56 -19.23 -8.33
N GLY A 406 0.98 -18.15 -8.85
CA GLY A 406 0.61 -18.00 -10.26
C GLY A 406 1.70 -17.28 -11.08
N GLU A 407 1.73 -17.56 -12.39
CA GLU A 407 2.66 -17.01 -13.40
C GLU A 407 2.55 -15.48 -13.66
N THR A 408 2.10 -14.70 -12.69
CA THR A 408 2.10 -13.23 -12.79
C THR A 408 3.44 -12.65 -12.36
N SER A 409 3.76 -11.45 -12.86
CA SER A 409 4.95 -10.74 -12.42
C SER A 409 4.85 -10.36 -10.94
N GLN A 410 5.84 -10.81 -10.18
CA GLN A 410 5.94 -10.64 -8.74
C GLN A 410 5.67 -9.18 -8.29
N GLY A 411 4.71 -8.96 -7.41
CA GLY A 411 4.32 -7.63 -6.90
C GLY A 411 5.37 -6.99 -5.99
N PHE A 412 6.04 -7.80 -5.18
CA PHE A 412 7.24 -7.41 -4.42
C PHE A 412 8.29 -8.54 -4.45
N PRO A 413 9.58 -8.23 -4.67
CA PRO A 413 10.12 -6.91 -4.94
C PRO A 413 10.02 -6.55 -6.43
N MET A 414 9.78 -5.27 -6.72
CA MET A 414 9.86 -4.75 -8.09
C MET A 414 11.30 -4.39 -8.52
N SER A 415 12.14 -4.01 -7.55
CA SER A 415 13.49 -3.52 -7.83
C SER A 415 14.48 -4.67 -7.92
N GLU A 416 15.39 -4.59 -8.89
CA GLU A 416 16.47 -5.57 -9.04
C GLU A 416 17.36 -5.64 -7.79
N GLY A 417 17.54 -4.51 -7.08
CA GLY A 417 18.37 -4.43 -5.87
C GLY A 417 17.79 -5.14 -4.64
N LEU A 418 16.50 -5.51 -4.66
CA LEU A 418 15.86 -6.30 -3.61
C LEU A 418 15.55 -7.73 -4.05
N ARG A 419 15.97 -8.15 -5.25
CA ARG A 419 15.72 -9.51 -5.75
C ARG A 419 16.18 -10.54 -4.71
N GLY A 420 15.27 -11.45 -4.34
CA GLY A 420 15.51 -12.48 -3.33
C GLY A 420 15.31 -12.05 -1.88
N TYR A 421 15.01 -10.77 -1.60
CA TYR A 421 14.60 -10.33 -0.27
C TYR A 421 13.10 -10.55 -0.06
N ASN A 422 12.73 -11.15 1.07
CA ASN A 422 11.35 -11.41 1.45
C ASN A 422 10.93 -10.56 2.65
N LEU A 423 9.79 -9.88 2.52
CA LEU A 423 9.13 -9.18 3.61
C LEU A 423 8.15 -10.08 4.36
N GLY A 424 7.42 -10.96 3.66
CA GLY A 424 6.32 -11.74 4.23
C GLY A 424 5.01 -10.96 4.32
N ARG A 425 3.88 -11.70 4.32
CA ARG A 425 2.52 -11.14 4.23
C ARG A 425 2.19 -10.23 5.40
N ASN A 426 2.52 -10.65 6.62
CA ASN A 426 2.18 -9.95 7.85
C ASN A 426 2.97 -8.64 7.98
N ALA A 427 4.24 -8.62 7.58
CA ALA A 427 5.01 -7.36 7.51
C ALA A 427 4.38 -6.37 6.52
N ARG A 428 3.93 -6.85 5.34
CA ARG A 428 3.20 -6.01 4.37
C ARG A 428 1.83 -5.56 4.89
N MET A 429 1.17 -6.34 5.73
CA MET A 429 -0.07 -5.93 6.39
C MET A 429 0.19 -4.81 7.40
N LEU A 430 1.25 -4.92 8.21
CA LEU A 430 1.68 -3.86 9.12
C LEU A 430 2.05 -2.57 8.37
N ALA A 431 2.70 -2.69 7.21
CA ALA A 431 3.05 -1.54 6.36
C ALA A 431 1.85 -0.73 5.86
N ALA A 432 0.64 -1.28 5.86
CA ALA A 432 -0.57 -0.55 5.48
C ALA A 432 -1.13 0.34 6.61
N GLN A 433 -0.48 0.36 7.77
CA GLN A 433 -0.94 1.10 8.92
C GLN A 433 -0.16 2.39 9.14
N SER A 434 -0.85 3.45 9.54
CA SER A 434 -0.24 4.73 9.88
C SER A 434 0.11 4.75 11.36
N ILE A 435 1.41 4.72 11.63
CA ILE A 435 1.96 4.84 12.98
C ILE A 435 1.84 6.28 13.51
N ASP A 436 1.93 7.32 12.67
CA ASP A 436 1.68 8.69 13.11
C ASP A 436 0.26 8.88 13.63
N ARG A 437 -0.74 8.21 13.03
CA ARG A 437 -2.09 8.16 13.58
C ARG A 437 -2.14 7.44 14.92
N VAL A 438 -1.44 6.32 15.06
CA VAL A 438 -1.39 5.57 16.33
C VAL A 438 -0.74 6.40 17.44
N VAL A 439 0.35 7.11 17.13
CA VAL A 439 1.06 7.97 18.08
C VAL A 439 0.23 9.20 18.44
N SER A 440 -0.28 9.94 17.45
CA SER A 440 -1.08 11.16 17.68
C SER A 440 -2.37 10.89 18.44
N GLN A 441 -3.01 9.73 18.20
CA GLN A 441 -4.22 9.32 18.93
C GLN A 441 -3.92 8.53 20.20
N ARG A 442 -2.64 8.26 20.51
CA ARG A 442 -2.19 7.35 21.58
C ARG A 442 -2.99 6.04 21.59
N GLN A 443 -3.18 5.47 20.40
CA GLN A 443 -4.09 4.35 20.17
C GLN A 443 -3.51 3.05 20.72
N LEU A 444 -4.26 2.40 21.62
CA LEU A 444 -3.93 1.09 22.16
C LEU A 444 -4.63 -0.04 21.38
N PRO A 445 -4.10 -1.28 21.39
CA PRO A 445 -4.81 -2.41 20.84
C PRO A 445 -6.12 -2.66 21.60
N SER A 446 -7.07 -3.33 20.95
CA SER A 446 -8.31 -3.74 21.60
C SER A 446 -8.05 -4.89 22.57
N THR A 447 -8.73 -4.89 23.72
CA THR A 447 -8.76 -6.02 24.68
C THR A 447 -9.21 -7.34 24.05
N SER A 448 -9.96 -7.27 22.93
CA SER A 448 -10.29 -8.44 22.10
C SER A 448 -9.07 -9.25 21.66
N LEU A 449 -7.92 -8.60 21.49
CA LEU A 449 -6.70 -9.24 21.05
C LEU A 449 -6.16 -10.20 22.10
N LEU A 450 -6.14 -9.79 23.37
CA LEU A 450 -5.78 -10.66 24.48
C LEU A 450 -6.77 -11.81 24.64
N TYR A 451 -8.07 -11.54 24.51
CA TYR A 451 -9.08 -12.59 24.61
C TYR A 451 -8.94 -13.65 23.51
N ARG A 452 -8.57 -13.25 22.28
CA ARG A 452 -8.25 -14.19 21.21
C ARG A 452 -7.00 -15.00 21.51
N ALA A 453 -5.94 -14.35 22.00
CA ALA A 453 -4.70 -15.04 22.36
C ALA A 453 -4.90 -16.06 23.48
N LEU A 454 -5.67 -15.69 24.52
CA LEU A 454 -6.06 -16.59 25.60
C LEU A 454 -6.90 -17.75 25.08
N LEU A 455 -7.90 -17.48 24.23
CA LEU A 455 -8.72 -18.52 23.61
C LEU A 455 -7.85 -19.51 22.81
N GLN A 456 -6.90 -19.02 22.00
CA GLN A 456 -6.00 -19.89 21.24
C GLN A 456 -5.16 -20.76 22.18
N ALA A 457 -4.60 -20.19 23.25
CA ALA A 457 -3.83 -20.93 24.24
C ALA A 457 -4.65 -22.03 24.93
N ILE A 458 -5.90 -21.73 25.32
CA ILE A 458 -6.80 -22.72 25.94
C ILE A 458 -7.10 -23.85 24.95
N ILE A 459 -7.40 -23.54 23.69
CA ILE A 459 -7.72 -24.57 22.71
C ILE A 459 -6.49 -25.46 22.44
N GLN A 460 -5.30 -24.87 22.29
CA GLN A 460 -4.09 -25.67 22.09
C GLN A 460 -3.76 -26.56 23.30
N GLU A 461 -3.99 -26.07 24.52
CA GLU A 461 -3.76 -26.84 25.75
C GLU A 461 -4.77 -27.98 25.92
N GLN A 462 -6.07 -27.70 25.73
CA GLN A 462 -7.16 -28.62 26.08
C GLN A 462 -7.58 -29.51 24.90
N LEU A 463 -7.40 -29.04 23.67
CA LEU A 463 -7.87 -29.68 22.44
C LEU A 463 -6.78 -29.70 21.34
N PRO A 464 -5.58 -30.25 21.62
CA PRO A 464 -4.43 -30.17 20.69
C PRO A 464 -4.66 -30.84 19.32
N ASN A 465 -5.60 -31.78 19.23
CA ASN A 465 -5.91 -32.52 17.99
C ASN A 465 -7.32 -32.23 17.45
N HIS A 466 -8.03 -31.25 17.98
CA HIS A 466 -9.42 -30.99 17.61
C HIS A 466 -9.52 -30.14 16.35
N LYS A 467 -10.36 -30.58 15.40
CA LYS A 467 -10.68 -29.81 14.21
C LYS A 467 -11.75 -28.78 14.57
N ILE A 468 -11.35 -27.51 14.67
CA ILE A 468 -12.27 -26.41 14.91
C ILE A 468 -13.30 -26.34 13.77
N SER A 469 -14.55 -26.05 14.10
CA SER A 469 -15.58 -25.85 13.07
C SER A 469 -15.49 -24.46 12.45
N GLU A 470 -15.75 -24.33 11.13
CA GLU A 470 -15.81 -23.01 10.48
C GLU A 470 -16.87 -22.11 11.18
N GLY A 471 -16.45 -21.01 11.82
CA GLY A 471 -17.35 -20.01 12.42
C GLY A 471 -16.69 -18.65 12.70
N LYS A 472 -17.11 -17.58 12.01
CA LYS A 472 -16.52 -16.22 12.11
C LYS A 472 -16.66 -15.62 13.53
N LEU A 473 -15.57 -15.49 14.28
CA LEU A 473 -15.51 -14.74 15.55
C LEU A 473 -15.57 -13.20 15.38
N LYS A 474 -16.14 -12.70 14.28
CA LYS A 474 -16.25 -11.27 13.99
C LYS A 474 -17.34 -10.65 14.87
N ARG A 475 -17.07 -9.47 15.44
CA ARG A 475 -18.04 -8.62 16.19
C ARG A 475 -18.64 -9.22 17.47
N ILE A 476 -18.00 -10.21 18.07
CA ILE A 476 -18.41 -10.74 19.38
C ILE A 476 -17.93 -9.84 20.54
N THR A 477 -16.71 -9.28 20.45
CA THR A 477 -16.11 -8.52 21.55
C THR A 477 -16.93 -7.31 22.03
N PRO A 478 -17.58 -6.50 21.16
CA PRO A 478 -18.41 -5.39 21.64
C PRO A 478 -19.59 -5.83 22.55
N LYS A 479 -19.93 -7.12 22.55
CA LYS A 479 -20.99 -7.71 23.38
C LYS A 479 -20.45 -8.33 24.67
N CYS A 480 -19.13 -8.37 24.87
CA CYS A 480 -18.46 -9.04 25.98
C CYS A 480 -17.70 -8.01 26.82
N GLN A 481 -17.99 -7.94 28.11
CA GLN A 481 -17.28 -7.10 29.08
C GLN A 481 -16.13 -7.85 29.76
N THR A 482 -16.19 -9.19 29.79
CA THR A 482 -15.19 -10.04 30.42
C THR A 482 -14.71 -11.14 29.48
N PHE A 483 -13.54 -11.71 29.80
CA PHE A 483 -13.01 -12.85 29.08
C PHE A 483 -13.96 -14.06 29.13
N GLN A 484 -14.61 -14.34 30.26
CA GLN A 484 -15.54 -15.48 30.35
C GLN A 484 -16.74 -15.34 29.41
N GLN A 485 -17.30 -14.13 29.30
CA GLN A 485 -18.38 -13.87 28.35
C GLN A 485 -17.92 -14.06 26.91
N TYR A 486 -16.69 -13.60 26.61
CA TYR A 486 -16.07 -13.80 25.31
C TYR A 486 -15.85 -15.27 25.00
N PHE A 487 -15.25 -16.00 25.94
CA PHE A 487 -14.92 -17.41 25.78
C PHE A 487 -16.19 -18.25 25.62
N LYS A 488 -17.22 -18.06 26.44
CA LYS A 488 -18.49 -18.76 26.30
C LYS A 488 -19.10 -18.57 24.90
N MET A 489 -19.13 -17.32 24.42
CA MET A 489 -19.68 -17.03 23.09
C MET A 489 -18.82 -17.63 21.97
N ALA A 490 -17.49 -17.60 22.11
CA ALA A 490 -16.60 -18.21 21.13
C ALA A 490 -16.69 -19.73 21.14
N ASP A 491 -16.80 -20.35 22.32
CA ASP A 491 -17.01 -21.78 22.55
C ASP A 491 -18.28 -22.27 21.86
N ASP A 492 -19.39 -21.54 22.03
CA ASP A 492 -20.68 -21.83 21.38
C ASP A 492 -20.59 -21.73 19.83
N ILE A 493 -19.91 -20.69 19.32
CA ILE A 493 -19.76 -20.46 17.87
C ILE A 493 -18.89 -21.54 17.23
N LEU A 494 -17.78 -21.88 17.87
CA LEU A 494 -16.79 -22.82 17.38
C LEU A 494 -17.11 -24.27 17.74
N LYS A 495 -18.13 -24.49 18.58
CA LYS A 495 -18.61 -25.79 19.06
C LYS A 495 -17.50 -26.59 19.76
N LEU A 496 -16.77 -25.91 20.66
CA LEU A 496 -15.61 -26.48 21.35
C LEU A 496 -15.99 -27.31 22.58
N GLU A 497 -17.15 -27.03 23.19
CA GLU A 497 -17.65 -27.70 24.40
C GLU A 497 -16.67 -27.60 25.60
N LEU A 498 -15.86 -26.55 25.68
CA LEU A 498 -14.85 -26.34 26.71
C LEU A 498 -15.30 -25.46 27.87
N TYR A 499 -16.15 -24.46 27.60
CA TYR A 499 -16.45 -23.46 28.62
C TYR A 499 -17.07 -24.09 29.89
N ASP A 500 -18.03 -24.99 29.71
CA ASP A 500 -18.71 -25.68 30.81
C ASP A 500 -17.92 -26.89 31.34
N SER A 501 -16.91 -27.39 30.61
CA SER A 501 -16.08 -28.52 31.05
C SER A 501 -14.93 -28.09 31.98
N LEU A 502 -14.49 -26.84 31.89
CA LEU A 502 -13.36 -26.33 32.66
C LEU A 502 -13.79 -25.87 34.07
N PRO A 503 -13.00 -26.17 35.11
CA PRO A 503 -13.36 -25.82 36.49
C PRO A 503 -13.24 -24.30 36.73
N ALA A 504 -14.04 -23.77 37.67
CA ALA A 504 -14.00 -22.35 38.04
C ALA A 504 -12.62 -21.85 38.50
N SER A 505 -11.76 -22.74 39.03
CA SER A 505 -10.38 -22.43 39.39
C SER A 505 -9.53 -22.07 38.18
N TYR A 506 -9.77 -22.69 37.01
CA TYR A 506 -9.05 -22.41 35.77
C TYR A 506 -9.21 -20.95 35.34
N PHE A 507 -10.45 -20.43 35.36
CA PHE A 507 -10.71 -19.02 35.09
C PHE A 507 -10.07 -18.09 36.10
N THR A 508 -10.04 -18.50 37.37
CA THR A 508 -9.41 -17.73 38.45
C THR A 508 -7.90 -17.59 38.20
N ASP A 509 -7.24 -18.64 37.73
CA ASP A 509 -5.81 -18.64 37.42
C ASP A 509 -5.48 -17.82 36.17
N ILE A 510 -6.33 -17.86 35.14
CA ILE A 510 -6.22 -16.95 33.98
C ILE A 510 -6.33 -15.50 34.43
N HIS A 511 -7.33 -15.16 35.26
CA HIS A 511 -7.53 -13.79 35.73
C HIS A 511 -6.33 -13.24 36.51
N LYS A 512 -5.65 -14.06 37.31
CA LYS A 512 -4.45 -13.64 38.06
C LYS A 512 -3.30 -13.18 37.16
N THR A 513 -3.20 -13.72 35.95
CA THR A 513 -2.10 -13.41 35.02
C THR A 513 -2.50 -12.43 33.92
N MET A 514 -3.80 -12.17 33.76
CA MET A 514 -4.36 -11.41 32.64
C MET A 514 -3.83 -9.98 32.55
N ASP A 515 -3.66 -9.26 33.67
CA ASP A 515 -3.13 -7.89 33.66
C ASP A 515 -1.66 -7.85 33.24
N CYS A 516 -0.86 -8.83 33.70
CA CYS A 516 0.53 -8.98 33.28
C CYS A 516 0.64 -9.28 31.78
N GLN A 517 -0.19 -10.22 31.29
CA GLN A 517 -0.24 -10.55 29.86
C GLN A 517 -0.76 -9.38 29.02
N TRP A 518 -1.72 -8.61 29.53
CA TRP A 518 -2.21 -7.40 28.88
C TRP A 518 -1.10 -6.36 28.73
N LYS A 519 -0.37 -6.06 29.80
CA LYS A 519 0.78 -5.15 29.76
C LYS A 519 1.78 -5.58 28.69
N LYS A 520 2.21 -6.84 28.72
CA LYS A 520 3.21 -7.37 27.77
C LYS A 520 2.69 -7.33 26.33
N LEU A 521 1.44 -7.72 26.09
CA LEU A 521 0.83 -7.72 24.77
C LEU A 521 0.69 -6.30 24.21
N VAL A 522 0.27 -5.32 25.02
CA VAL A 522 0.18 -3.91 24.61
C VAL A 522 1.54 -3.36 24.21
N LEU A 523 2.57 -3.59 25.04
CA LEU A 523 3.92 -3.11 24.75
C LEU A 523 4.51 -3.80 23.52
N PHE A 524 4.37 -5.12 23.42
CA PHE A 524 4.82 -5.88 22.26
C PHE A 524 4.12 -5.42 20.98
N TYR A 525 2.80 -5.21 21.05
CA TYR A 525 2.01 -4.66 19.97
C TYR A 525 2.66 -3.36 19.51
N LEU A 526 2.79 -2.34 20.37
CA LEU A 526 3.36 -1.03 20.02
C LEU A 526 4.78 -1.12 19.45
N LEU A 527 5.65 -1.95 20.02
CA LEU A 527 7.02 -2.17 19.55
C LEU A 527 7.07 -2.81 18.15
N SER A 528 6.07 -3.62 17.79
CA SER A 528 5.99 -4.23 16.45
C SER A 528 5.72 -3.21 15.34
N TRP A 529 5.12 -2.04 15.65
CA TRP A 529 4.78 -0.99 14.67
C TRP A 529 5.94 -0.07 14.31
N LEU A 530 6.94 0.05 15.18
CA LEU A 530 7.98 1.07 15.07
C LEU A 530 8.92 0.91 13.86
N LYS A 531 8.70 -0.07 13.00
CA LYS A 531 9.61 -0.42 11.90
C LYS A 531 9.40 0.39 10.62
N LEU A 532 8.37 1.22 10.57
CA LEU A 532 7.91 1.92 9.35
C LEU A 532 7.27 3.27 9.69
N LEU A 533 7.96 4.15 10.41
CA LEU A 533 7.51 5.55 10.45
C LEU A 533 7.81 6.21 9.09
N GLU A 534 6.92 7.08 8.66
CA GLU A 534 7.20 8.14 7.69
C GLU A 534 7.10 9.43 8.49
N HIS A 535 8.06 10.35 8.33
CA HIS A 535 7.97 11.62 9.05
C HIS A 535 7.13 12.59 8.21
N GLU A 536 5.83 12.71 8.47
CA GLU A 536 5.04 13.85 7.99
C GLU A 536 5.32 15.06 8.87
N GLU A 537 5.77 16.17 8.28
CA GLU A 537 5.70 17.48 8.94
C GLU A 537 4.25 17.98 8.88
N ASP A 538 3.64 18.11 10.06
CA ASP A 538 2.41 18.85 10.39
C ASP A 538 1.55 19.36 9.22
N ALA A 539 0.72 18.47 8.64
CA ALA A 539 -0.53 18.89 8.02
C ALA A 539 -1.61 18.98 9.12
N ILE A 540 -1.80 20.18 9.66
CA ILE A 540 -2.82 20.51 10.65
C ILE A 540 -4.20 20.00 10.18
N CYS A 541 -4.64 18.87 10.72
CA CYS A 541 -6.03 18.44 10.65
C CYS A 541 -6.85 19.35 11.56
N GLY A 542 -7.49 20.37 10.99
CA GLY A 542 -8.52 21.14 11.69
C GLY A 542 -9.72 20.26 12.02
N GLU A 543 -9.76 19.70 13.23
CA GLU A 543 -10.97 19.10 13.80
C GLU A 543 -11.98 20.21 14.12
N ALA A 544 -13.02 20.33 13.28
CA ALA A 544 -14.25 21.02 13.66
C ALA A 544 -15.15 20.05 14.45
N HIS A 545 -14.79 19.78 15.71
CA HIS A 545 -15.68 19.16 16.68
C HIS A 545 -16.36 20.25 17.54
N THR A 546 -17.42 20.87 17.03
CA THR A 546 -18.38 21.57 17.90
C THR A 546 -19.35 20.55 18.48
N LYS A 547 -19.09 20.14 19.72
CA LYS A 547 -20.08 19.51 20.60
C LYS A 547 -21.26 20.46 20.75
N GLN A 548 -22.41 20.14 20.17
CA GLN A 548 -23.68 20.73 20.62
C GLN A 548 -24.04 20.09 21.96
N ALA A 549 -23.98 20.90 23.02
CA ALA A 549 -24.59 20.59 24.30
C ALA A 549 -26.11 20.45 24.15
N PRO A 550 -26.78 19.56 24.91
CA PRO A 550 -28.23 19.48 24.91
C PRO A 550 -28.79 20.72 25.61
N LYS A 551 -29.64 21.47 24.91
CA LYS A 551 -30.48 22.49 25.54
C LYS A 551 -31.72 21.80 26.12
N ILE A 552 -31.91 22.02 27.42
CA ILE A 552 -33.20 21.96 28.11
C ILE A 552 -34.13 23.01 27.50
#